data_AF-A0A831LV53-F1
#
_entry.id   AF-A0A831LV53-F1
#
_cell.length_a   1.000
_cell.length_b   1.000
_cell.length_c   1.000
_cell.angle_alpha   90.00
_cell.angle_beta   90.00
_cell.angle_gamma   90.00
#
_symmetry.space_group_name_H-M   'P 1'
#
loop_
_entity.id
_entity.type
_entity.pdbx_description
1 polymer ?
#
loop_
_entity_poly.entity_id
_entity_poly.type
_entity_poly.pdbx_seq_one_letter_code
_entity_poly.pdbx_strand_id
1 'polypeptide(L)'
;MELSDPALKIIERYKDKYKALPKISHQRFNDYIKEICQIAEINTPTIYKDFSKGIITEKIAPKYKLVGSHTARKTFITNFYHNTKDINLTKKNAGITQDKTLRRYMGIDKQMEKEAMKKAFGKL
;
A
#
# COMPACT_ATOMS: atom_id res chain seq x y z
N MET A 1 -4.15 -12.91 -13.49
CA MET A 1 -4.03 -11.68 -12.68
C MET A 1 -3.87 -10.57 -13.67
N GLU A 2 -4.86 -9.69 -13.76
CA GLU A 2 -4.78 -8.56 -14.67
C GLU A 2 -3.87 -7.48 -14.11
N LEU A 3 -3.17 -6.78 -15.00
CA LEU A 3 -2.27 -5.68 -14.67
C LEU A 3 -2.91 -4.37 -15.09
N SER A 4 -2.66 -3.30 -14.35
CA SER A 4 -3.12 -1.97 -14.71
C SER A 4 -2.37 -1.43 -15.94
N ASP A 5 -2.99 -0.51 -16.69
CA ASP A 5 -2.35 0.12 -17.85
C ASP A 5 -0.97 0.71 -17.56
N PRO A 6 -0.73 1.40 -16.41
CA PRO A 6 0.60 1.87 -16.07
C PRO A 6 1.62 0.74 -15.91
N ALA A 7 1.23 -0.39 -15.32
CA ALA A 7 2.11 -1.55 -15.16
C ALA A 7 2.44 -2.18 -16.52
N LEU A 8 1.44 -2.32 -17.40
CA LEU A 8 1.62 -2.81 -18.77
C LEU A 8 2.58 -1.92 -19.56
N LYS A 9 2.42 -0.59 -19.48
CA LYS A 9 3.33 0.38 -20.11
C LYS A 9 4.77 0.28 -19.63
N ILE A 10 5.01 -0.14 -18.38
CA ILE A 10 6.36 -0.36 -17.86
C ILE A 10 6.94 -1.64 -18.46
N ILE A 11 6.16 -2.74 -18.50
CA ILE A 11 6.59 -4.02 -19.05
C ILE A 11 6.94 -3.88 -20.54
N GLU A 12 6.16 -3.12 -21.30
CA GLU A 12 6.38 -2.87 -22.73
C GLU A 12 7.77 -2.26 -23.01
N ARG A 13 8.31 -1.44 -22.09
CA ARG A 13 9.66 -0.85 -22.23
C ARG A 13 10.78 -1.91 -22.19
N TYR A 14 10.48 -3.11 -21.72
CA TYR A 14 11.43 -4.22 -21.57
C TYR A 14 11.06 -5.44 -22.42
N LYS A 15 10.13 -5.31 -23.37
CA LYS A 15 9.63 -6.44 -24.17
C LYS A 15 10.71 -7.24 -24.92
N ASP A 16 11.76 -6.55 -25.37
CA ASP A 16 12.88 -7.16 -26.11
C ASP A 16 14.00 -7.68 -25.19
N LYS A 17 13.75 -7.73 -23.87
CA LYS A 17 14.72 -8.21 -22.87
C LYS A 17 14.37 -9.62 -22.40
N TYR A 18 15.39 -10.37 -21.98
CA TYR A 18 15.23 -11.72 -21.44
C TYR A 18 14.35 -11.81 -20.19
N LYS A 19 14.17 -10.71 -19.44
CA LYS A 19 13.31 -10.64 -18.25
C LYS A 19 12.31 -9.51 -18.40
N ALA A 20 11.10 -9.74 -17.88
CA ALA A 20 10.02 -8.75 -17.86
C ALA A 20 10.39 -7.44 -17.15
N LEU A 21 11.30 -7.48 -16.17
CA LEU A 21 11.86 -6.30 -15.49
C LEU A 21 13.34 -6.52 -15.15
N PRO A 22 14.14 -5.44 -15.05
CA PRO A 22 15.51 -5.52 -14.57
C PRO A 22 15.55 -5.96 -13.10
N LYS A 23 16.56 -6.77 -12.74
CA LYS A 23 16.74 -7.24 -11.36
C LYS A 23 17.47 -6.17 -10.55
N ILE A 24 16.85 -5.71 -9.46
CA ILE A 24 17.47 -4.82 -8.47
C ILE A 24 17.34 -5.40 -7.06
N SER A 25 18.21 -4.97 -6.15
CA SER A 25 18.12 -5.38 -4.74
C SER A 25 16.94 -4.69 -4.06
N HIS A 26 16.41 -5.30 -3.00
CA HIS A 26 15.36 -4.69 -2.18
C HIS A 26 15.80 -3.36 -1.55
N GLN A 27 17.09 -3.23 -1.22
CA GLN A 27 17.65 -1.99 -0.70
C GLN A 27 17.55 -0.87 -1.73
N ARG A 28 18.06 -1.09 -2.96
CA ARG A 28 17.98 -0.09 -4.04
C ARG A 28 16.54 0.24 -4.43
N PHE A 29 15.66 -0.77 -4.46
CA PHE A 29 14.23 -0.54 -4.70
C PHE A 29 13.61 0.39 -3.65
N ASN A 30 13.92 0.17 -2.37
CA ASN A 30 13.44 1.05 -1.31
C ASN A 30 14.05 2.45 -1.40
N ASP A 31 15.32 2.58 -1.75
CA ASP A 31 15.98 3.89 -1.92
C ASP A 31 15.30 4.69 -3.03
N TYR A 32 15.02 4.07 -4.19
CA TYR A 32 14.28 4.72 -5.29
C TYR A 32 12.85 5.11 -4.90
N ILE A 33 12.14 4.29 -4.11
CA ILE A 33 10.81 4.67 -3.61
C ILE A 33 10.90 5.92 -2.75
N LYS A 34 11.89 6.01 -1.86
CA LYS A 34 12.06 7.18 -0.98
C LYS A 34 12.36 8.44 -1.78
N GLU A 35 13.21 8.33 -2.80
CA GLU A 35 13.54 9.41 -3.72
C GLU A 35 12.30 9.91 -4.47
N ILE A 36 11.52 9.01 -5.07
CA ILE A 36 10.27 9.36 -5.77
C ILE A 36 9.29 10.04 -4.82
N CYS A 37 9.11 9.52 -3.60
CA CYS A 37 8.22 10.12 -2.61
C CYS A 37 8.72 11.48 -2.10
N GLN A 38 10.03 11.70 -2.07
CA GLN A 38 10.62 13.00 -1.74
C GLN A 38 10.34 14.03 -2.84
N ILE A 39 10.53 13.65 -4.11
CA ILE A 39 10.22 14.49 -5.28
C ILE A 39 8.72 14.83 -5.32
N ALA A 40 7.86 13.89 -4.94
CA ALA A 40 6.42 14.09 -4.81
C ALA A 40 6.00 14.84 -3.52
N GLU A 41 6.96 15.39 -2.77
CA GLU A 41 6.74 16.20 -1.57
C GLU A 41 5.95 15.50 -0.44
N ILE A 42 6.09 14.17 -0.32
CA ILE A 42 5.45 13.37 0.74
C ILE A 42 6.25 13.53 2.04
N ASN A 43 6.22 14.75 2.59
CA ASN A 43 7.10 15.21 3.66
C ASN A 43 6.43 15.21 5.05
N THR A 44 5.17 14.76 5.17
CA THR A 44 4.41 14.78 6.43
C THR A 44 5.23 14.23 7.60
N PRO A 45 5.49 15.01 8.66
CA PRO A 45 6.17 14.52 9.85
C PRO A 45 5.42 13.33 10.43
N THR A 46 6.12 12.19 10.56
CA THR A 46 5.53 10.93 10.97
C THR A 46 6.32 10.34 12.13
N ILE A 47 5.61 10.00 13.21
CA ILE A 47 6.19 9.29 14.35
C ILE A 47 6.42 7.83 13.97
N TYR A 48 7.60 7.31 14.27
CA TYR A 48 7.92 5.89 14.13
C TYR A 48 8.67 5.39 15.36
N LYS A 49 8.56 4.08 15.62
CA LYS A 49 9.29 3.41 16.69
C LYS A 49 10.63 2.92 16.17
N ASP A 50 11.70 3.39 16.79
CA ASP A 50 13.07 2.93 16.59
C ASP A 50 13.42 1.89 17.66
N PHE A 51 13.86 0.72 17.22
CA PHE A 51 14.17 -0.44 18.07
C PHE A 51 15.69 -0.60 18.27
N SER A 52 16.43 0.49 18.16
CA SER A 52 17.88 0.50 18.25
C SER A 52 18.38 0.25 19.68
N LYS A 53 19.48 -0.49 19.82
CA LYS A 53 20.16 -0.73 21.11
C LYS A 53 19.29 -1.36 22.21
N GLY A 54 18.29 -2.16 21.84
CA GLY A 54 17.42 -2.84 22.80
C GLY A 54 16.40 -1.93 23.51
N ILE A 55 16.30 -0.66 23.11
CA ILE A 55 15.34 0.30 23.66
C ILE A 55 14.38 0.71 22.53
N ILE A 56 13.10 0.84 22.87
CA ILE A 56 12.09 1.36 21.96
C ILE A 56 11.99 2.87 22.19
N THR A 57 12.35 3.66 21.19
CA THR A 57 12.20 5.12 21.22
C THR A 57 11.29 5.60 20.11
N GLU A 58 10.50 6.63 20.39
CA GLU A 58 9.71 7.29 19.35
C GLU A 58 10.54 8.41 18.72
N LYS A 59 10.58 8.42 17.38
CA LYS A 59 11.31 9.40 16.59
C LYS A 59 10.40 9.97 15.51
N ILE A 60 10.72 11.16 15.02
CA ILE A 60 9.99 11.82 13.95
C ILE A 60 10.86 11.84 12.70
N ALA A 61 10.29 11.46 11.58
CA ALA A 61 10.92 11.60 10.26
C ALA A 61 9.85 12.03 9.23
N PRO A 62 10.24 12.72 8.15
CA PRO A 62 9.33 12.96 7.04
C PRO A 62 8.89 11.63 6.42
N LYS A 63 7.62 11.54 6.01
CA LYS A 63 6.98 10.31 5.55
C LYS A 63 7.78 9.60 4.46
N TYR A 64 8.37 10.33 3.51
CA TYR A 64 9.19 9.74 2.44
C TYR A 64 10.39 8.93 2.96
N LYS A 65 10.92 9.19 4.16
CA LYS A 65 12.03 8.37 4.73
C LYS A 65 11.55 7.01 5.25
N LEU A 66 10.25 6.88 5.49
CA LEU A 66 9.62 5.72 6.12
C LEU A 66 8.87 4.81 5.12
N VAL A 67 8.84 5.19 3.84
CA VAL A 67 8.23 4.38 2.78
C VAL A 67 9.20 3.32 2.24
N GLY A 68 8.62 2.27 1.66
CA GLY A 68 9.34 1.17 1.01
C GLY A 68 8.36 0.16 0.43
N SER A 69 8.87 -0.97 -0.04
CA SER A 69 8.07 -2.05 -0.65
C SER A 69 6.88 -2.50 0.20
N HIS A 70 7.08 -2.69 1.50
CA HIS A 70 5.99 -3.07 2.39
C HIS A 70 4.91 -2.00 2.46
N THR A 71 5.28 -0.73 2.58
CA THR A 71 4.33 0.40 2.58
C THR A 71 3.58 0.48 1.25
N ALA A 72 4.25 0.29 0.11
CA ALA A 72 3.60 0.24 -1.20
C ALA A 72 2.54 -0.86 -1.29
N ARG A 73 2.85 -2.07 -0.77
CA ARG A 73 1.88 -3.17 -0.68
C ARG A 73 0.69 -2.83 0.22
N LYS A 74 0.92 -2.19 1.38
CA LYS A 74 -0.17 -1.74 2.26
C LYS A 74 -1.09 -0.77 1.56
N THR A 75 -0.52 0.24 0.88
CA THR A 75 -1.27 1.23 0.10
C THR A 75 -2.09 0.57 -0.99
N PHE A 76 -1.52 -0.40 -1.73
CA PHE A 76 -2.26 -1.17 -2.72
C PHE A 76 -3.48 -1.89 -2.10
N ILE A 77 -3.28 -2.64 -1.01
CA ILE A 77 -4.36 -3.40 -0.36
C ILE A 77 -5.47 -2.48 0.13
N THR A 78 -5.11 -1.40 0.81
CA THR A 78 -6.07 -0.41 1.31
C THR A 78 -6.85 0.21 0.15
N ASN A 79 -6.19 0.73 -0.88
CA ASN A 79 -6.86 1.35 -2.02
C ASN A 79 -7.75 0.36 -2.80
N PHE A 80 -7.26 -0.87 -3.03
CA PHE A 80 -8.02 -1.91 -3.72
C PHE A 80 -9.30 -2.27 -2.94
N TYR A 81 -9.20 -2.42 -1.62
CA TYR A 81 -10.37 -2.65 -0.78
C TYR A 81 -11.32 -1.46 -0.83
N HIS A 82 -10.85 -0.22 -0.68
CA HIS A 82 -11.75 0.94 -0.70
C HIS A 82 -12.45 1.13 -2.05
N ASN A 83 -11.86 0.68 -3.16
CA ASN A 83 -12.47 0.77 -4.49
C ASN A 83 -13.45 -0.37 -4.78
N THR A 84 -13.15 -1.59 -4.33
CA THR A 84 -13.99 -2.77 -4.63
C THR A 84 -15.02 -3.09 -3.55
N LYS A 85 -14.71 -2.70 -2.30
CA LYS A 85 -15.38 -3.13 -1.06
C LYS A 85 -15.52 -4.66 -0.92
N ASP A 86 -14.75 -5.43 -1.67
CA ASP A 86 -14.81 -6.90 -1.69
C ASP A 86 -13.63 -7.50 -0.93
N ILE A 87 -13.95 -8.13 0.20
CA ILE A 87 -12.98 -8.78 1.09
C ILE A 87 -12.31 -9.96 0.40
N ASN A 88 -13.08 -10.84 -0.24
CA ASN A 88 -12.58 -12.08 -0.82
C ASN A 88 -11.69 -11.79 -2.04
N LEU A 89 -12.13 -10.85 -2.88
CA LEU A 89 -11.34 -10.38 -4.02
C LEU A 89 -10.05 -9.70 -3.55
N THR A 90 -10.12 -8.87 -2.51
CA THR A 90 -8.92 -8.23 -1.93
C THR A 90 -7.96 -9.28 -1.38
N LYS A 91 -8.44 -10.27 -0.62
CA LYS A 91 -7.60 -11.37 -0.09
C LYS A 91 -6.90 -12.13 -1.21
N LYS A 92 -7.64 -12.48 -2.26
CA LYS A 92 -7.12 -13.22 -3.43
C LYS A 92 -6.02 -12.43 -4.14
N ASN A 93 -6.25 -11.16 -4.42
CA ASN A 93 -5.26 -10.31 -5.13
C ASN A 93 -4.07 -9.94 -4.24
N ALA A 94 -4.28 -9.75 -2.94
CA ALA A 94 -3.20 -9.49 -2.01
C ALA A 94 -2.39 -10.77 -1.68
N GLY A 95 -2.92 -11.97 -1.91
CA GLY A 95 -2.32 -13.21 -1.41
C GLY A 95 -2.36 -13.29 0.11
N ILE A 96 -3.44 -12.79 0.75
CA ILE A 96 -3.64 -12.86 2.19
C ILE A 96 -4.57 -14.03 2.50
N THR A 97 -4.10 -14.97 3.32
CA THR A 97 -4.88 -16.13 3.74
C THR A 97 -5.73 -15.84 4.99
N GLN A 98 -5.17 -15.11 5.96
CA GLN A 98 -5.80 -14.83 7.25
C GLN A 98 -6.60 -13.52 7.25
N ASP A 99 -7.87 -13.59 7.66
CA ASP A 99 -8.77 -12.41 7.73
C ASP A 99 -8.25 -11.33 8.68
N LYS A 100 -7.69 -11.76 9.82
CA LYS A 100 -7.06 -10.86 10.80
C LYS A 100 -6.02 -9.93 10.16
N THR A 101 -5.27 -10.43 9.18
CA THR A 101 -4.24 -9.67 8.48
C THR A 101 -4.85 -8.60 7.59
N LEU A 102 -5.96 -8.91 6.92
CA LEU A 102 -6.65 -7.97 6.06
C LEU A 102 -7.37 -6.86 6.84
N ARG A 103 -7.97 -7.20 8.00
CA ARG A 103 -8.64 -6.21 8.88
C ARG A 103 -7.75 -5.02 9.27
N ARG A 104 -6.43 -5.21 9.33
CA ARG A 104 -5.47 -4.12 9.61
C ARG A 104 -5.42 -3.05 8.52
N TYR A 105 -5.88 -3.35 7.31
CA TYR A 105 -5.83 -2.46 6.14
C TYR A 105 -7.16 -1.78 5.81
N MET A 106 -8.26 -2.26 6.38
CA MET A 106 -9.61 -1.81 6.05
C MET A 106 -9.99 -0.49 6.75
N GLY A 107 -9.35 -0.19 7.89
CA GLY A 107 -9.73 0.95 8.73
C GLY A 107 -11.19 0.89 9.16
N ILE A 108 -11.66 1.95 9.83
CA ILE A 108 -13.09 2.22 10.01
C ILE A 108 -13.40 3.38 9.10
N ASP A 109 -14.01 3.09 7.95
CA ASP A 109 -14.52 4.12 7.05
C ASP A 109 -15.92 4.53 7.57
N LYS A 110 -15.94 5.53 8.46
CA LYS A 110 -17.19 6.04 9.07
C LYS A 110 -18.19 6.51 8.02
N GLN A 111 -17.71 6.92 6.84
CA GLN A 111 -18.56 7.35 5.75
C GLN A 111 -19.22 6.15 5.07
N MET A 112 -18.47 5.08 4.81
CA MET A 112 -19.06 3.80 4.39
C MET A 112 -20.09 3.27 5.38
N GLU A 113 -19.81 3.34 6.68
CA GLU A 113 -20.74 2.84 7.71
C GLU A 113 -22.07 3.60 7.66
N LYS A 114 -22.00 4.93 7.54
CA LYS A 114 -23.17 5.80 7.39
C LYS A 114 -23.95 5.51 6.10
N GLU A 115 -23.26 5.31 4.98
CA GLU A 115 -23.87 4.95 3.70
C GLU A 115 -24.52 3.57 3.73
N ALA A 116 -23.87 2.59 4.35
CA ALA A 116 -24.40 1.24 4.51
C ALA A 116 -25.67 1.21 5.37
N MET A 117 -25.66 1.93 6.50
CA MET A 117 -26.85 2.07 7.36
C MET A 117 -28.00 2.78 6.63
N LYS A 118 -27.71 3.84 5.89
CA LYS A 118 -28.72 4.53 5.06
C LYS A 118 -29.27 3.61 3.95
N LYS A 119 -28.44 2.79 3.33
CA LYS A 119 -28.88 1.83 2.29
C LYS A 119 -29.74 0.71 2.88
N ALA A 120 -29.38 0.20 4.05
CA ALA A 120 -30.07 -0.91 4.70
C ALA A 120 -31.38 -0.48 5.38
N PHE A 121 -31.43 0.73 5.97
CA PHE A 121 -32.52 1.15 6.85
C PHE A 121 -33.04 2.57 6.59
N GLY A 122 -32.49 3.30 5.62
CA GLY A 122 -32.82 4.72 5.36
C GLY A 122 -34.12 4.99 4.62
N LYS A 123 -35.03 4.01 4.54
CA LYS A 123 -36.43 4.19 4.15
C LYS A 123 -37.36 3.37 5.05
N LEU A 124 -37.99 4.06 6.01
CA LEU A 124 -39.43 4.04 6.23
C LEU A 124 -39.92 5.46 5.91
#